data_AF-A0A4R3J4W7-F1
#
_entry.id   AF-A0A4R3J4W7-F1
#
_cell.length_a   1.000
_cell.length_b   1.000
_cell.length_c   1.000
_cell.angle_alpha   90.00
_cell.angle_beta   90.00
_cell.angle_gamma   90.00
#
_symmetry.space_group_name_H-M   'P 1'
#
loop_
_entity.id
_entity.type
_entity.pdbx_description
1 polymer ?
#
loop_
_entity_poly.entity_id
_entity_poly.type
_entity_poly.pdbx_seq_one_letter_code
_entity_poly.pdbx_strand_id
1 'polypeptide(L)'
;MNITAEQKELFAYMDALIPENGCLTYDFRDPRQHAFATMMTALADDSDRYPGRLQTLERIRQAQNRNGLSTAEPSTSEKGWQNMFVIPGLGLSKSNAKVASNGFGTIVGGYSSMNLTLIVQDNTTHDIVAHGFSNDFAQAFLPVETAPPTSGGADLDVTAYLHYAYTGKTGAGDSEGFEGSSGVVKRAASDGPTGDPTLKAPIRTTTAPLNPKAINIGLGRAWTDQGGSSQFDYAWNEPVQDHPIGKIPFHGSVTFGSKIKAPLKAKSGLYLDIYVADKTGGGGAELSPTDMDTVYSAFSIDAANPNKLKWKLPAGVSTSDPGNPIKFGHVTWSSDMLAYFYCGMTVVMDNGDLSFAAVQSKDTPDEDPLDGTLEIMPIEFVWHCVAGAAAVTMADGTTKPIEKIIAGDRVATDDGVATVRWTNKGIHKGIALTVRSDADHEITTSGNHVFMTADGPKQAEDLCVGDLLRVEGGALVAIAHIEPKPFYDGLMYNLATRDFQDANAPGDAIATFIANGFIIGDVNAQRTRAHRLGRDIAYVKSRVPAYLHPDVDAFFEDRKA
;
A
#
# COMPACT_ATOMS: atom_id res chain seq x y z
N MET A 1 21.13 18.00 -14.35
CA MET A 1 22.33 17.14 -14.34
C MET A 1 22.60 16.75 -15.78
N ASN A 2 23.75 17.16 -16.31
CA ASN A 2 24.13 16.81 -17.69
C ASN A 2 24.56 15.34 -17.72
N ILE A 3 23.98 14.59 -18.65
CA ILE A 3 24.36 13.19 -18.89
C ILE A 3 25.21 13.09 -20.17
N THR A 4 26.05 12.07 -20.24
CA THR A 4 26.95 11.81 -21.37
C THR A 4 26.16 11.44 -22.64
N ALA A 5 26.80 11.54 -23.81
CA ALA A 5 26.19 11.14 -25.07
C ALA A 5 25.74 9.66 -25.06
N GLU A 6 26.55 8.77 -24.50
CA GLU A 6 26.22 7.35 -24.35
C GLU A 6 24.98 7.13 -23.49
N GLN A 7 24.84 7.88 -22.39
CA GLN A 7 23.63 7.81 -21.54
C GLN A 7 22.39 8.31 -22.29
N LYS A 8 22.51 9.38 -23.09
CA LYS A 8 21.41 9.89 -23.94
C LYS A 8 20.98 8.84 -24.97
N GLU A 9 21.93 8.12 -25.58
CA GLU A 9 21.64 7.02 -26.51
C GLU A 9 20.88 5.87 -25.83
N LEU A 10 21.20 5.56 -24.57
CA LEU A 10 20.46 4.54 -23.81
C LEU A 10 19.01 4.98 -23.52
N PHE A 11 18.75 6.25 -23.20
CA PHE A 11 17.37 6.76 -23.07
C PHE A 11 16.59 6.63 -24.37
N ALA A 12 17.15 7.13 -25.48
CA ALA A 12 16.53 7.03 -26.80
C ALA A 12 16.25 5.57 -27.20
N TYR A 13 17.12 4.64 -26.78
CA TYR A 13 16.88 3.21 -26.98
C TYR A 13 15.66 2.72 -26.20
N MET A 14 15.54 3.08 -24.91
CA MET A 14 14.40 2.68 -24.09
C MET A 14 13.09 3.33 -24.58
N ASP A 15 13.15 4.57 -25.06
CA ASP A 15 11.99 5.27 -25.64
C ASP A 15 11.41 4.58 -26.86
N ALA A 16 12.25 3.92 -27.66
CA ALA A 16 11.80 3.14 -28.80
C ALA A 16 11.10 1.82 -28.39
N LEU A 17 11.33 1.34 -27.16
CA LEU A 17 10.78 0.09 -26.64
C LEU A 17 9.51 0.29 -25.81
N ILE A 18 9.40 1.43 -25.12
CA ILE A 18 8.32 1.70 -24.17
C ILE A 18 7.35 2.70 -24.79
N PRO A 19 6.04 2.43 -24.83
CA PRO A 19 5.07 3.43 -25.24
C PRO A 19 5.16 4.68 -24.34
N GLU A 20 4.59 5.80 -24.80
CA GLU A 20 4.68 7.10 -24.13
C GLU A 20 4.34 7.04 -22.63
N ASN A 21 3.32 6.28 -22.27
CA ASN A 21 3.04 5.86 -20.90
C ASN A 21 3.01 4.32 -20.87
N GLY A 22 3.93 3.71 -20.12
CA GLY A 22 4.02 2.25 -20.06
C GLY A 22 5.15 1.75 -19.21
N CYS A 23 5.35 0.44 -19.24
CA CYS A 23 6.40 -0.23 -18.51
C CYS A 23 7.10 -1.29 -19.36
N LEU A 24 8.30 -1.66 -18.95
CA LEU A 24 9.08 -2.74 -19.55
C LEU A 24 9.83 -3.48 -18.45
N THR A 25 9.70 -4.80 -18.44
CA THR A 25 10.61 -5.68 -17.68
C THR A 25 11.89 -5.85 -18.49
N TYR A 26 13.06 -5.67 -17.88
CA TYR A 26 14.30 -5.75 -18.64
C TYR A 26 14.63 -7.17 -19.10
N ASP A 27 15.11 -7.27 -20.33
CA ASP A 27 15.83 -8.43 -20.86
C ASP A 27 17.33 -8.15 -20.86
N PHE A 28 18.04 -8.57 -19.82
CA PHE A 28 19.50 -8.39 -19.70
C PHE A 28 20.33 -9.31 -20.60
N ARG A 29 19.69 -10.14 -21.44
CA ARG A 29 20.36 -10.74 -22.60
C ARG A 29 20.63 -9.69 -23.68
N ASP A 30 19.85 -8.61 -23.70
CA ASP A 30 20.17 -7.40 -24.44
C ASP A 30 21.13 -6.53 -23.60
N PRO A 31 22.39 -6.36 -24.06
CA PRO A 31 23.39 -5.61 -23.31
C PRO A 31 23.02 -4.14 -23.12
N ARG A 32 22.17 -3.55 -23.99
CA ARG A 32 21.73 -2.15 -23.85
C ARG A 32 20.73 -1.97 -22.72
N GLN A 33 19.82 -2.92 -22.52
CA GLN A 33 18.89 -2.89 -21.38
C GLN A 33 19.63 -3.07 -20.06
N HIS A 34 20.61 -3.98 -20.02
CA HIS A 34 21.47 -4.13 -18.85
C HIS A 34 22.32 -2.89 -18.56
N ALA A 35 22.90 -2.28 -19.61
CA ALA A 35 23.64 -1.02 -19.48
C ALA A 35 22.75 0.12 -18.97
N PHE A 36 21.52 0.24 -19.49
CA PHE A 36 20.55 1.24 -19.01
C PHE A 36 20.20 1.01 -17.53
N ALA A 37 19.89 -0.22 -17.13
CA ALA A 37 19.59 -0.53 -15.72
C ALA A 37 20.77 -0.22 -14.78
N THR A 38 22.00 -0.56 -15.20
CA THR A 38 23.23 -0.26 -14.46
C THR A 38 23.44 1.24 -14.34
N MET A 39 23.26 1.99 -15.43
CA MET A 39 23.32 3.45 -15.45
C MET A 39 22.29 4.07 -14.49
N MET A 40 21.03 3.62 -14.55
CA MET A 40 19.96 4.11 -13.66
C MET A 40 20.27 3.83 -12.19
N THR A 41 20.85 2.68 -11.87
CA THR A 41 21.29 2.36 -10.51
C THR A 41 22.46 3.24 -10.07
N ALA A 42 23.40 3.56 -10.96
CA ALA A 42 24.54 4.42 -10.65
C ALA A 42 24.16 5.91 -10.51
N LEU A 43 23.13 6.36 -11.23
CA LEU A 43 22.60 7.73 -11.13
C LEU A 43 21.90 8.03 -9.80
N ALA A 44 21.57 7.01 -9.02
CA ALA A 44 20.94 7.14 -7.70
C ALA A 44 21.83 7.80 -6.62
N ASP A 45 23.11 8.02 -6.95
CA ASP A 45 24.20 8.32 -6.02
C ASP A 45 24.45 7.15 -5.03
N ASP A 46 25.70 7.01 -4.60
CA ASP A 46 26.12 6.06 -3.56
C ASP A 46 26.15 4.56 -3.91
N SER A 47 26.44 4.19 -5.18
CA SER A 47 26.61 2.77 -5.58
C SER A 47 27.75 2.06 -4.82
N ASP A 48 28.76 2.80 -4.37
CA ASP A 48 29.88 2.27 -3.59
C ASP A 48 29.46 1.88 -2.16
N ARG A 49 28.48 2.57 -1.60
CA ARG A 49 27.90 2.29 -0.28
C ARG A 49 26.89 1.16 -0.31
N TYR A 50 26.23 0.97 -1.45
CA TYR A 50 25.21 -0.05 -1.67
C TYR A 50 25.61 -1.02 -2.82
N PRO A 51 26.73 -1.75 -2.67
CA PRO A 51 27.28 -2.60 -3.72
C PRO A 51 26.36 -3.77 -4.12
N GLY A 52 25.50 -4.22 -3.21
CA GLY A 52 24.54 -5.30 -3.45
C GLY A 52 23.49 -4.96 -4.51
N ARG A 53 23.23 -3.68 -4.79
CA ARG A 53 22.32 -3.24 -5.87
C ARG A 53 22.81 -3.65 -7.25
N LEU A 54 24.06 -3.30 -7.59
CA LEU A 54 24.67 -3.68 -8.86
C LEU A 54 24.85 -5.20 -8.96
N GLN A 55 25.18 -5.85 -7.83
CA GLN A 55 25.27 -7.31 -7.77
C GLN A 55 23.91 -7.98 -8.04
N THR A 56 22.80 -7.37 -7.62
CA THR A 56 21.45 -7.87 -7.90
C THR A 56 21.16 -7.84 -9.41
N LEU A 57 21.51 -6.77 -10.12
CA LEU A 57 21.35 -6.70 -11.58
C LEU A 57 22.16 -7.79 -12.30
N GLU A 58 23.40 -8.01 -11.87
CA GLU A 58 24.27 -9.04 -12.44
C GLU A 58 23.72 -10.46 -12.19
N ARG A 59 23.14 -10.71 -11.00
CA ARG A 59 22.47 -11.98 -10.68
C ARG A 59 21.23 -12.21 -11.55
N ILE A 60 20.39 -11.18 -11.74
CA ILE A 60 19.24 -11.24 -12.66
C ILE A 60 19.73 -11.57 -14.08
N ARG A 61 20.79 -10.92 -14.56
CA ARG A 61 21.37 -11.17 -15.88
C ARG A 61 21.85 -12.61 -16.02
N GLN A 62 22.57 -13.12 -15.03
CA GLN A 62 23.04 -14.51 -15.03
C GLN A 62 21.87 -15.50 -15.02
N ALA A 63 20.82 -15.24 -14.24
CA ALA A 63 19.61 -16.06 -14.21
C ALA A 63 18.90 -16.08 -15.57
N GLN A 64 18.73 -14.91 -16.21
CA GLN A 64 18.12 -14.81 -17.53
C GLN A 64 18.96 -15.47 -18.64
N ASN A 65 20.29 -15.43 -18.55
CA ASN A 65 21.17 -16.16 -19.47
C ASN A 65 21.05 -17.68 -19.30
N ARG A 66 20.85 -18.17 -18.08
CA ARG A 66 20.68 -19.61 -17.78
C ARG A 66 19.28 -20.12 -18.17
N ASN A 67 18.25 -19.36 -17.82
CA ASN A 67 16.86 -19.83 -17.81
C ASN A 67 15.98 -19.18 -18.90
N GLY A 68 16.50 -18.20 -19.63
CA GLY A 68 15.71 -17.31 -20.48
C GLY A 68 15.05 -16.19 -19.68
N LEU A 69 14.40 -15.27 -20.38
CA LEU A 69 13.60 -14.22 -19.74
C LEU A 69 12.35 -14.86 -19.12
N SER A 70 12.28 -14.88 -17.79
CA SER A 70 11.04 -15.18 -17.09
C SER A 70 10.14 -13.96 -17.19
N THR A 71 9.28 -13.91 -18.20
CA THR A 71 8.19 -12.94 -18.27
C THR A 71 7.08 -13.37 -17.31
N ALA A 72 7.39 -13.40 -16.02
CA ALA A 72 6.36 -13.10 -15.06
C ALA A 72 6.18 -11.59 -15.17
N GLU A 73 5.44 -11.14 -16.20
CA GLU A 73 4.83 -9.82 -16.09
C GLU A 73 4.13 -9.78 -14.72
N PRO A 74 4.12 -8.64 -14.01
CA PRO A 74 3.19 -8.47 -12.90
C PRO A 74 1.81 -8.87 -13.44
N SER A 75 1.39 -10.09 -13.12
CA SER A 75 0.36 -10.72 -13.92
C SER A 75 -0.91 -9.94 -13.67
N THR A 76 -1.52 -9.44 -14.74
CA THR A 76 -2.92 -9.02 -14.80
C THR A 76 -3.87 -10.21 -14.61
N SER A 77 -3.52 -11.13 -13.71
CA SER A 77 -4.35 -12.26 -13.34
C SER A 77 -5.67 -11.68 -12.89
N GLU A 78 -6.76 -12.14 -13.49
CA GLU A 78 -8.08 -11.51 -13.41
C GLU A 78 -8.65 -11.37 -11.98
N LYS A 79 -7.96 -11.82 -10.91
CA LYS A 79 -8.45 -11.82 -9.53
C LYS A 79 -7.32 -11.80 -8.48
N GLY A 80 -6.72 -10.63 -8.17
CA GLY A 80 -5.87 -10.51 -6.99
C GLY A 80 -4.99 -9.27 -6.92
N TRP A 81 -4.17 -9.18 -5.86
CA TRP A 81 -3.06 -8.24 -5.77
C TRP A 81 -1.95 -8.66 -6.73
N GLN A 82 -1.35 -7.70 -7.42
CA GLN A 82 -0.22 -7.88 -8.31
C GLN A 82 0.94 -6.98 -7.90
N ASN A 83 2.18 -7.34 -8.24
CA ASN A 83 3.29 -6.42 -8.08
C ASN A 83 3.02 -5.16 -8.92
N MET A 84 3.32 -3.98 -8.39
CA MET A 84 2.98 -2.73 -9.06
C MET A 84 4.12 -1.74 -8.93
N PHE A 85 4.47 -1.13 -10.06
CA PHE A 85 5.45 -0.05 -10.17
C PHE A 85 4.81 1.04 -11.01
N VAL A 86 4.70 2.24 -10.46
CA VAL A 86 3.92 3.31 -11.08
C VAL A 86 4.55 4.67 -10.79
N ILE A 87 4.28 5.61 -11.68
CA ILE A 87 4.58 7.03 -11.53
C ILE A 87 3.21 7.74 -11.43
N PRO A 88 2.63 7.91 -10.23
CA PRO A 88 1.30 8.48 -10.07
C PRO A 88 1.22 9.94 -10.53
N GLY A 89 2.26 10.73 -10.24
CA GLY A 89 2.34 12.15 -10.53
C GLY A 89 3.61 12.54 -11.28
N LEU A 90 3.42 13.36 -12.31
CA LEU A 90 4.47 14.10 -12.99
C LEU A 90 3.89 15.48 -13.34
N GLY A 91 4.46 16.53 -12.76
CA GLY A 91 3.90 17.87 -12.94
C GLY A 91 4.89 18.98 -12.65
N LEU A 92 4.48 20.19 -13.03
CA LEU A 92 5.08 21.41 -12.51
C LEU A 92 4.30 21.78 -11.25
N SER A 93 5.03 21.96 -10.16
CA SER A 93 4.53 22.75 -9.05
C SER A 93 4.20 24.14 -9.58
N LYS A 94 2.91 24.51 -9.64
CA LYS A 94 2.51 25.82 -10.16
C LYS A 94 2.84 26.94 -9.19
N SER A 95 3.05 26.61 -7.92
CA SER A 95 3.46 27.58 -6.89
C SER A 95 4.93 28.03 -7.04
N ASN A 96 5.82 27.18 -7.54
CA ASN A 96 7.26 27.48 -7.65
C ASN A 96 7.88 27.23 -9.04
N ALA A 97 7.08 26.80 -10.01
CA ALA A 97 7.47 26.46 -11.39
C ALA A 97 8.63 25.45 -11.47
N LYS A 98 8.64 24.46 -10.56
CA LYS A 98 9.62 23.37 -10.57
C LYS A 98 8.96 22.05 -10.93
N VAL A 99 9.67 21.27 -11.73
CA VAL A 99 9.26 19.91 -12.11
C VAL A 99 9.48 18.99 -10.92
N ALA A 100 8.45 18.22 -10.57
CA ALA A 100 8.53 17.17 -9.57
C ALA A 100 7.74 15.94 -10.05
N SER A 101 8.15 14.79 -9.55
CA SER A 101 7.47 13.53 -9.78
C SER A 101 7.53 12.66 -8.53
N ASN A 102 6.53 11.81 -8.39
CA ASN A 102 6.51 10.77 -7.38
C ASN A 102 6.31 9.41 -8.07
N GLY A 103 6.72 8.36 -7.37
CA GLY A 103 6.63 6.99 -7.82
C GLY A 103 6.57 6.05 -6.63
N PHE A 104 6.19 4.81 -6.88
CA PHE A 104 6.34 3.77 -5.87
C PHE A 104 6.47 2.38 -6.52
N GLY A 105 6.99 1.45 -5.73
CA GLY A 105 6.99 0.02 -6.00
C GLY A 105 6.34 -0.75 -4.86
N THR A 106 5.58 -1.79 -5.17
CA THR A 106 4.97 -2.67 -4.18
C THR A 106 4.94 -4.12 -4.66
N ILE A 107 5.26 -5.06 -3.77
CA ILE A 107 5.41 -6.49 -4.09
C ILE A 107 4.48 -7.31 -3.21
N VAL A 108 3.69 -8.18 -3.82
CA VAL A 108 2.79 -9.10 -3.11
C VAL A 108 3.61 -9.99 -2.16
N GLY A 109 3.28 -9.97 -0.87
CA GLY A 109 4.00 -10.72 0.17
C GLY A 109 5.33 -10.09 0.60
N GLY A 110 5.70 -8.97 -0.01
CA GLY A 110 6.88 -8.17 0.27
C GLY A 110 8.16 -8.60 -0.42
N TYR A 111 9.21 -7.81 -0.19
CA TYR A 111 10.52 -7.96 -0.78
C TYR A 111 11.61 -8.04 0.28
N SER A 112 12.68 -8.77 -0.02
CA SER A 112 13.91 -8.78 0.77
C SER A 112 14.68 -7.46 0.56
N SER A 113 14.77 -6.99 -0.68
CA SER A 113 15.35 -5.69 -1.03
C SER A 113 14.61 -5.09 -2.23
N MET A 114 14.42 -3.78 -2.23
CA MET A 114 13.94 -3.03 -3.39
C MET A 114 14.74 -1.73 -3.52
N ASN A 115 15.04 -1.38 -4.76
CA ASN A 115 15.67 -0.12 -5.14
C ASN A 115 14.82 0.55 -6.22
N LEU A 116 14.52 1.82 -6.02
CA LEU A 116 13.81 2.66 -6.95
C LEU A 116 14.67 3.88 -7.30
N THR A 117 14.85 4.14 -8.59
CA THR A 117 15.43 5.38 -9.08
C THR A 117 14.41 6.07 -9.96
N LEU A 118 13.93 7.24 -9.53
CA LEU A 118 13.02 8.09 -10.27
C LEU A 118 13.79 9.27 -10.84
N ILE A 119 13.71 9.49 -12.15
CA ILE A 119 14.30 10.66 -12.80
C ILE A 119 13.27 11.32 -13.70
N VAL A 120 13.44 12.61 -13.91
CA VAL A 120 12.69 13.39 -14.90
C VAL A 120 13.69 14.01 -15.87
N GLN A 121 13.45 13.77 -17.16
CA GLN A 121 14.28 14.24 -18.26
C GLN A 121 13.53 15.30 -19.07
N ASP A 122 14.22 16.36 -19.46
CA ASP A 122 13.71 17.34 -20.41
C ASP A 122 13.79 16.79 -21.84
N ASN A 123 12.69 16.80 -22.57
CA ASN A 123 12.58 16.15 -23.88
C ASN A 123 13.34 16.91 -24.99
N THR A 124 13.73 18.17 -24.76
CA THR A 124 14.47 18.99 -25.73
C THR A 124 15.98 18.87 -25.56
N THR A 125 16.46 18.94 -24.32
CA THR A 125 17.89 18.92 -23.96
C THR A 125 18.39 17.51 -23.66
N HIS A 126 17.49 16.60 -23.31
CA HIS A 126 17.74 15.26 -22.80
C HIS A 126 18.57 15.23 -21.51
N ASP A 127 18.62 16.34 -20.77
CA ASP A 127 19.27 16.41 -19.47
C ASP A 127 18.29 16.05 -18.35
N ILE A 128 18.82 15.54 -17.23
CA ILE A 128 18.00 15.20 -16.05
C ILE A 128 17.70 16.48 -15.28
N VAL A 129 16.42 16.81 -15.12
CA VAL A 129 15.94 18.02 -14.45
C VAL A 129 15.48 17.77 -13.01
N ALA A 130 15.08 16.56 -12.67
CA ALA A 130 14.77 16.15 -11.30
C ALA A 130 15.15 14.68 -11.11
N HIS A 131 15.55 14.29 -9.90
CA HIS A 131 15.80 12.88 -9.57
C HIS A 131 15.54 12.60 -8.11
N GLY A 132 15.25 11.34 -7.82
CA GLY A 132 14.93 10.81 -6.51
C GLY A 132 15.33 9.35 -6.47
N PHE A 133 15.73 8.91 -5.29
CA PHE A 133 16.17 7.54 -5.06
C PHE A 133 15.60 7.05 -3.73
N SER A 134 15.23 5.77 -3.68
CA SER A 134 14.84 5.10 -2.44
C SER A 134 15.22 3.63 -2.47
N ASN A 135 15.69 3.12 -1.34
CA ASN A 135 15.82 1.70 -1.06
C ASN A 135 15.21 1.36 0.28
N ASP A 136 14.74 0.13 0.40
CA ASP A 136 14.38 -0.45 1.70
C ASP A 136 14.57 -1.98 1.64
N PHE A 137 14.44 -2.61 2.79
CA PHE A 137 14.66 -4.03 3.01
C PHE A 137 13.56 -4.63 3.89
N ALA A 138 13.15 -5.85 3.56
CA ALA A 138 12.14 -6.60 4.32
C ALA A 138 10.81 -5.85 4.54
N GLN A 139 10.38 -5.08 3.54
CA GLN A 139 9.12 -4.33 3.51
C GLN A 139 8.23 -4.83 2.36
N ALA A 140 7.09 -4.18 2.15
CA ALA A 140 6.16 -4.53 1.08
C ALA A 140 5.92 -3.41 0.06
N PHE A 141 6.10 -2.15 0.48
CA PHE A 141 5.87 -0.95 -0.31
C PHE A 141 7.07 -0.01 -0.17
N LEU A 142 7.43 0.70 -1.25
CA LEU A 142 8.51 1.69 -1.27
C LEU A 142 8.08 2.91 -2.09
N PRO A 143 7.86 4.09 -1.49
CA PRO A 143 7.70 5.32 -2.25
C PRO A 143 9.05 5.89 -2.68
N VAL A 144 9.06 6.71 -3.73
CA VAL A 144 10.19 7.54 -4.14
C VAL A 144 9.66 8.87 -4.66
N GLU A 145 10.32 9.97 -4.31
CA GLU A 145 9.98 11.31 -4.78
C GLU A 145 11.23 11.99 -5.31
N THR A 146 11.09 12.78 -6.38
CA THR A 146 12.22 13.57 -6.88
C THR A 146 12.46 14.80 -6.01
N ALA A 147 13.72 15.12 -5.72
CA ALA A 147 14.06 16.45 -5.24
C ALA A 147 13.82 17.46 -6.37
N PRO A 148 13.03 18.53 -6.15
CA PRO A 148 12.76 19.52 -7.18
C PRO A 148 14.06 20.27 -7.53
N PRO A 149 14.28 20.64 -8.81
CA PRO A 149 15.51 21.31 -9.22
C PRO A 149 15.79 22.60 -8.44
N THR A 150 17.07 22.90 -8.23
CA THR A 150 17.51 24.14 -7.57
C THR A 150 17.41 25.37 -8.49
N SER A 151 17.31 25.21 -9.81
CA SER A 151 17.19 26.28 -10.82
C SER A 151 16.17 25.91 -11.92
N GLY A 152 15.45 26.90 -12.45
CA GLY A 152 14.12 26.73 -13.05
C GLY A 152 14.01 26.05 -14.42
N GLY A 153 12.74 25.88 -14.83
CA GLY A 153 12.27 25.51 -16.18
C GLY A 153 10.74 25.50 -16.18
N ALA A 154 10.09 26.48 -16.81
CA ALA A 154 8.65 26.72 -16.76
C ALA A 154 7.83 25.96 -17.83
N ASP A 155 8.49 25.14 -18.67
CA ASP A 155 7.83 24.33 -19.70
C ASP A 155 7.76 22.85 -19.27
N LEU A 156 6.60 22.23 -19.52
CA LEU A 156 6.22 20.87 -19.12
C LEU A 156 6.61 19.80 -20.15
N ASP A 157 7.60 20.03 -21.00
CA ASP A 157 8.02 19.02 -21.99
C ASP A 157 9.05 18.06 -21.39
N VAL A 158 8.57 17.21 -20.49
CA VAL A 158 9.40 16.29 -19.72
C VAL A 158 8.84 14.87 -19.70
N THR A 159 9.73 13.90 -19.49
CA THR A 159 9.40 12.49 -19.31
C THR A 159 10.01 11.98 -18.01
N ALA A 160 9.22 11.28 -17.20
CA ALA A 160 9.68 10.58 -16.01
C ALA A 160 9.98 9.10 -16.29
N TYR A 161 11.05 8.60 -15.67
CA TYR A 161 11.43 7.20 -15.69
C TYR A 161 11.62 6.70 -14.26
N LEU A 162 10.91 5.62 -13.91
CA LEU A 162 11.07 4.91 -12.65
C LEU A 162 11.74 3.57 -12.94
N HIS A 163 13.04 3.50 -12.71
CA HIS A 163 13.77 2.24 -12.66
C HIS A 163 13.47 1.52 -11.34
N TYR A 164 13.24 0.21 -11.42
CA TYR A 164 13.10 -0.64 -10.26
C TYR A 164 13.96 -1.90 -10.37
N ALA A 165 14.46 -2.35 -9.23
CA ALA A 165 15.07 -3.66 -9.06
C ALA A 165 14.72 -4.18 -7.66
N TYR A 166 14.21 -5.41 -7.56
CA TYR A 166 13.86 -6.03 -6.28
C TYR A 166 14.22 -7.51 -6.22
N THR A 167 14.41 -7.99 -5.00
CA THR A 167 14.46 -9.42 -4.66
C THR A 167 13.24 -9.74 -3.82
N GLY A 168 12.43 -10.71 -4.24
CA GLY A 168 11.23 -11.13 -3.52
C GLY A 168 11.57 -11.75 -2.17
N LYS A 169 10.61 -11.76 -1.25
CA LYS A 169 10.79 -12.37 0.07
C LYS A 169 11.00 -13.88 -0.08
N THR A 170 12.17 -14.39 0.25
CA THR A 170 12.40 -15.84 0.40
C THR A 170 11.85 -16.27 1.77
N GLY A 171 11.06 -17.35 1.82
CA GLY A 171 10.71 -17.99 3.09
C GLY A 171 11.98 -18.41 3.85
N ALA A 172 11.91 -18.50 5.17
CA ALA A 172 12.99 -19.06 5.97
C ALA A 172 13.13 -20.56 5.60
N GLY A 173 14.03 -20.87 4.66
CA GLY A 173 14.21 -22.21 4.11
C GLY A 173 14.00 -22.36 2.61
N ASP A 174 13.54 -21.32 1.90
CA ASP A 174 13.44 -21.37 0.44
C ASP A 174 14.81 -21.14 -0.21
N SER A 175 15.29 -22.21 -0.82
CA SER A 175 16.53 -22.31 -1.60
C SER A 175 16.62 -21.26 -2.71
N GLU A 176 17.70 -20.48 -2.71
CA GLU A 176 18.56 -20.02 -3.83
C GLU A 176 17.98 -19.78 -5.26
N GLY A 177 16.66 -19.66 -5.46
CA GLY A 177 16.05 -19.76 -6.80
C GLY A 177 15.54 -18.44 -7.39
N PHE A 178 15.04 -17.51 -6.58
CA PHE A 178 14.54 -16.22 -7.07
C PHE A 178 15.63 -15.15 -6.98
N GLU A 179 16.24 -14.84 -8.12
CA GLU A 179 17.37 -13.90 -8.21
C GLU A 179 16.92 -12.43 -8.38
N GLY A 180 15.62 -12.18 -8.31
CA GLY A 180 15.01 -10.85 -8.42
C GLY A 180 14.33 -10.56 -9.75
N SER A 181 13.79 -9.36 -9.87
CA SER A 181 13.23 -8.80 -11.11
C SER A 181 13.51 -7.30 -11.18
N SER A 182 13.56 -6.77 -12.40
CA SER A 182 13.89 -5.39 -12.68
C SER A 182 13.19 -4.88 -13.94
N GLY A 183 12.97 -3.57 -13.98
CA GLY A 183 12.32 -2.93 -15.12
C GLY A 183 12.34 -1.42 -15.04
N VAL A 184 11.56 -0.80 -15.91
CA VAL A 184 11.34 0.64 -15.95
C VAL A 184 9.89 0.95 -16.25
N VAL A 185 9.39 2.00 -15.61
CA VAL A 185 8.11 2.65 -15.94
C VAL A 185 8.43 4.00 -16.55
N LYS A 186 7.71 4.37 -17.61
CA LYS A 186 7.81 5.64 -18.30
C LYS A 186 6.48 6.38 -18.20
N ARG A 187 6.54 7.69 -17.95
CA ARG A 187 5.39 8.58 -17.98
C ARG A 187 5.75 9.92 -18.62
N ALA A 188 5.02 10.33 -19.64
CA ALA A 188 5.15 11.66 -20.22
C ALA A 188 4.34 12.68 -19.41
N ALA A 189 4.83 13.92 -19.36
CA ALA A 189 4.06 15.03 -18.83
C ALA A 189 2.89 15.39 -19.76
N SER A 190 1.85 15.99 -19.19
CA SER A 190 0.69 16.49 -19.93
C SER A 190 0.19 17.77 -19.29
N ASP A 191 -0.53 18.59 -20.04
CA ASP A 191 -1.09 19.83 -19.51
C ASP A 191 -2.01 19.58 -18.30
N GLY A 192 -1.93 20.44 -17.30
CA GLY A 192 -2.73 20.32 -16.07
C GLY A 192 -4.05 21.11 -16.09
N PRO A 193 -4.98 20.81 -15.17
CA PRO A 193 -6.18 21.61 -14.91
C PRO A 193 -5.84 23.02 -14.41
N THR A 194 -6.83 23.89 -14.17
CA THR A 194 -6.57 25.22 -13.56
C THR A 194 -6.24 25.17 -12.07
N GLY A 195 -6.46 24.03 -11.44
CA GLY A 195 -6.15 23.72 -10.05
C GLY A 195 -6.64 22.32 -9.72
N ASP A 196 -6.49 21.92 -8.47
CA ASP A 196 -6.71 20.53 -8.10
C ASP A 196 -8.17 20.10 -8.15
N PRO A 197 -8.41 18.78 -8.25
CA PRO A 197 -9.72 18.22 -7.97
C PRO A 197 -10.30 18.71 -6.65
N THR A 198 -11.62 18.87 -6.64
CA THR A 198 -12.42 19.10 -5.44
C THR A 198 -13.13 17.81 -5.08
N LEU A 199 -13.00 17.36 -3.82
CA LEU A 199 -13.63 16.13 -3.34
C LEU A 199 -14.73 16.36 -2.31
N LYS A 200 -15.73 15.49 -2.38
CA LYS A 200 -16.75 15.24 -1.37
C LYS A 200 -16.62 13.83 -0.77
N ALA A 201 -15.96 12.91 -1.48
CA ALA A 201 -15.58 11.59 -1.01
C ALA A 201 -14.43 11.02 -1.89
N PRO A 202 -13.49 10.26 -1.32
CA PRO A 202 -13.39 9.92 0.09
C PRO A 202 -12.80 11.11 0.88
N ILE A 203 -13.39 11.42 2.03
CA ILE A 203 -12.90 12.43 2.99
C ILE A 203 -13.11 11.90 4.42
N ARG A 204 -12.48 12.54 5.40
CA ARG A 204 -12.79 12.31 6.81
C ARG A 204 -14.22 12.77 7.12
N THR A 205 -15.04 11.88 7.66
CA THR A 205 -16.40 12.14 8.13
C THR A 205 -16.61 11.80 9.62
N THR A 206 -15.69 11.06 10.23
CA THR A 206 -15.68 10.80 11.68
C THR A 206 -14.83 11.81 12.48
N THR A 207 -15.26 12.08 13.72
CA THR A 207 -14.52 12.82 14.75
C THR A 207 -13.74 11.93 15.73
N ALA A 208 -13.90 10.60 15.67
CA ALA A 208 -13.27 9.63 16.56
C ALA A 208 -12.64 8.44 15.80
N PRO A 209 -11.74 8.70 14.83
CA PRO A 209 -11.22 7.64 13.97
C PRO A 209 -10.30 6.65 14.68
N LEU A 210 -10.32 5.40 14.21
CA LEU A 210 -9.36 4.38 14.67
C LEU A 210 -7.91 4.80 14.37
N ASN A 211 -7.69 5.35 13.18
CA ASN A 211 -6.42 5.93 12.77
C ASN A 211 -6.60 7.38 12.31
N PRO A 212 -6.05 8.38 13.04
CA PRO A 212 -6.19 9.78 12.70
C PRO A 212 -5.43 10.17 11.42
N LYS A 213 -4.52 9.32 10.94
CA LYS A 213 -3.70 9.55 9.73
C LYS A 213 -4.25 8.89 8.46
N ALA A 214 -5.41 8.24 8.51
CA ALA A 214 -6.00 7.53 7.36
C ALA A 214 -7.52 7.74 7.27
N ILE A 215 -8.13 7.65 6.09
CA ILE A 215 -9.59 7.50 5.94
C ILE A 215 -9.95 6.06 6.32
N ASN A 216 -10.78 5.89 7.35
CA ASN A 216 -11.08 4.58 7.93
C ASN A 216 -12.32 3.97 7.27
N ILE A 217 -12.17 2.83 6.61
CA ILE A 217 -13.26 2.10 5.96
C ILE A 217 -13.51 0.79 6.70
N GLY A 218 -14.70 0.67 7.29
CA GLY A 218 -15.15 -0.55 7.94
C GLY A 218 -15.82 -1.49 6.94
N LEU A 219 -15.15 -2.59 6.59
CA LEU A 219 -15.73 -3.64 5.76
C LEU A 219 -16.52 -4.64 6.63
N GLY A 220 -17.65 -5.15 6.10
CA GLY A 220 -18.54 -6.04 6.86
C GLY A 220 -19.23 -5.39 8.07
N ARG A 221 -19.51 -4.08 8.01
CA ARG A 221 -20.07 -3.26 9.11
C ARG A 221 -21.46 -2.76 8.82
N ALA A 222 -22.23 -2.48 9.87
CA ALA A 222 -23.53 -1.84 9.68
C ALA A 222 -23.33 -0.41 9.15
N TRP A 223 -24.23 0.05 8.28
CA TRP A 223 -24.22 1.42 7.76
C TRP A 223 -24.33 2.49 8.86
N THR A 224 -24.84 2.13 10.04
CA THR A 224 -24.90 3.00 11.23
C THR A 224 -23.54 3.27 11.85
N ASP A 225 -22.52 2.49 11.48
CA ASP A 225 -21.15 2.65 11.97
C ASP A 225 -20.36 3.62 11.08
N GLN A 226 -20.98 4.50 10.28
CA GLN A 226 -20.28 5.48 9.45
C GLN A 226 -20.43 6.92 9.96
N GLY A 227 -19.33 7.68 9.92
CA GLY A 227 -19.27 9.10 10.23
C GLY A 227 -19.59 9.48 11.67
N GLY A 228 -19.62 10.78 11.96
CA GLY A 228 -19.97 11.31 13.27
C GLY A 228 -19.02 10.83 14.36
N SER A 229 -19.55 10.20 15.41
CA SER A 229 -18.76 9.64 16.51
C SER A 229 -18.37 8.17 16.31
N SER A 230 -18.66 7.57 15.15
CA SER A 230 -18.20 6.21 14.83
C SER A 230 -16.69 6.18 14.57
N GLN A 231 -16.03 5.03 14.63
CA GLN A 231 -14.61 4.93 14.26
C GLN A 231 -14.34 4.87 12.75
N PHE A 232 -15.38 4.70 11.93
CA PHE A 232 -15.25 4.62 10.47
C PHE A 232 -15.79 5.86 9.78
N ASP A 233 -15.07 6.30 8.75
CA ASP A 233 -15.54 7.34 7.83
C ASP A 233 -16.62 6.78 6.90
N TYR A 234 -16.44 5.53 6.48
CA TYR A 234 -17.38 4.79 5.64
C TYR A 234 -17.51 3.36 6.15
N ALA A 235 -18.72 2.83 6.13
CA ALA A 235 -19.02 1.47 6.56
C ALA A 235 -19.79 0.74 5.46
N TRP A 236 -19.48 -0.52 5.22
CA TRP A 236 -20.11 -1.33 4.18
C TRP A 236 -20.71 -2.59 4.77
N ASN A 237 -22.04 -2.72 4.68
CA ASN A 237 -22.73 -3.91 5.15
C ASN A 237 -22.59 -5.01 4.09
N GLU A 238 -21.76 -6.02 4.38
CA GLU A 238 -21.43 -7.12 3.46
C GLU A 238 -21.90 -8.48 4.00
N PRO A 239 -23.22 -8.69 4.21
CA PRO A 239 -23.73 -9.83 4.97
C PRO A 239 -23.55 -11.19 4.29
N VAL A 240 -23.27 -11.21 2.98
CA VAL A 240 -23.26 -12.44 2.17
C VAL A 240 -21.92 -12.72 1.51
N GLN A 241 -20.95 -11.82 1.65
CA GLN A 241 -19.72 -11.89 0.86
C GLN A 241 -18.67 -12.78 1.57
N ASP A 242 -18.03 -13.67 0.81
CA ASP A 242 -17.02 -14.60 1.33
C ASP A 242 -15.64 -13.94 1.52
N HIS A 243 -15.40 -12.77 0.92
CA HIS A 243 -14.20 -11.96 1.12
C HIS A 243 -14.54 -10.46 1.07
N PRO A 244 -13.97 -9.60 1.92
CA PRO A 244 -14.24 -8.17 1.85
C PRO A 244 -14.01 -7.62 0.44
N ILE A 245 -14.95 -6.81 -0.07
CA ILE A 245 -14.74 -6.06 -1.33
C ILE A 245 -14.25 -4.68 -0.94
N GLY A 246 -13.14 -4.24 -1.54
CA GLY A 246 -12.62 -2.89 -1.32
C GLY A 246 -13.57 -1.88 -1.93
N LYS A 247 -14.27 -1.13 -1.08
CA LYS A 247 -15.26 -0.14 -1.52
C LYS A 247 -14.82 1.26 -1.12
N ILE A 248 -14.52 2.09 -2.11
CA ILE A 248 -14.10 3.48 -1.92
C ILE A 248 -15.14 4.40 -2.58
N PRO A 249 -15.86 5.24 -1.82
CA PRO A 249 -16.73 6.25 -2.41
C PRO A 249 -15.88 7.31 -3.11
N PHE A 250 -16.29 7.76 -4.29
CA PHE A 250 -15.55 8.73 -5.08
C PHE A 250 -16.50 9.77 -5.69
N HIS A 251 -16.47 10.99 -5.18
CA HIS A 251 -17.38 12.05 -5.60
C HIS A 251 -16.64 13.38 -5.58
N GLY A 252 -16.60 14.04 -6.73
CA GLY A 252 -15.85 15.27 -6.87
C GLY A 252 -16.00 15.91 -8.24
N SER A 253 -15.14 16.88 -8.50
CA SER A 253 -15.02 17.55 -9.78
C SER A 253 -13.67 18.21 -9.98
N VAL A 254 -13.25 18.41 -11.21
CA VAL A 254 -12.05 19.18 -11.58
C VAL A 254 -12.38 20.11 -12.75
N THR A 255 -11.72 21.28 -12.81
CA THR A 255 -11.92 22.26 -13.89
C THR A 255 -10.63 22.43 -14.68
N PHE A 256 -10.71 22.26 -15.99
CA PHE A 256 -9.57 22.38 -16.90
C PHE A 256 -9.45 23.79 -17.52
N GLY A 257 -8.27 24.11 -18.06
CA GLY A 257 -8.01 25.41 -18.68
C GLY A 257 -8.86 25.67 -19.94
N SER A 258 -9.25 24.59 -20.62
CA SER A 258 -9.98 24.62 -21.89
C SER A 258 -11.25 23.75 -21.83
N LYS A 259 -12.05 23.80 -22.89
CA LYS A 259 -13.26 22.96 -23.01
C LYS A 259 -12.88 21.50 -23.21
N ILE A 260 -13.60 20.61 -22.53
CA ILE A 260 -13.47 19.17 -22.69
C ILE A 260 -14.21 18.75 -23.97
N LYS A 261 -13.60 17.88 -24.77
CA LYS A 261 -14.18 17.37 -26.01
C LYS A 261 -15.48 16.61 -25.73
N ALA A 262 -16.58 17.10 -26.32
CA ALA A 262 -17.88 16.46 -26.25
C ALA A 262 -18.19 15.62 -27.52
N PRO A 263 -18.92 14.49 -27.39
CA PRO A 263 -19.35 13.86 -26.14
C PRO A 263 -18.20 13.18 -25.40
N LEU A 264 -18.27 13.15 -24.06
CA LEU A 264 -17.33 12.42 -23.22
C LEU A 264 -17.50 10.91 -23.47
N LYS A 265 -16.48 10.27 -24.05
CA LYS A 265 -16.49 8.84 -24.37
C LYS A 265 -15.37 8.12 -23.63
N ALA A 266 -15.68 7.01 -22.99
CA ALA A 266 -14.67 6.15 -22.38
C ALA A 266 -13.60 5.74 -23.42
N LYS A 267 -12.33 5.71 -22.98
CA LYS A 267 -11.16 5.23 -23.74
C LYS A 267 -10.92 5.96 -25.07
N SER A 268 -11.50 7.15 -25.26
CA SER A 268 -11.33 7.97 -26.48
C SER A 268 -11.49 9.47 -26.23
N GLY A 269 -12.26 9.86 -25.20
CA GLY A 269 -12.33 11.23 -24.68
C GLY A 269 -12.01 11.33 -23.19
N LEU A 270 -12.15 10.23 -22.44
CA LEU A 270 -11.76 10.08 -21.04
C LEU A 270 -10.99 8.78 -20.86
N TYR A 271 -9.80 8.87 -20.28
CA TYR A 271 -8.98 7.74 -19.84
C TYR A 271 -8.88 7.80 -18.32
N LEU A 272 -9.10 6.66 -17.67
CA LEU A 272 -9.05 6.54 -16.22
C LEU A 272 -8.00 5.48 -15.89
N ASP A 273 -7.16 5.79 -14.91
CA ASP A 273 -6.23 4.86 -14.29
C ASP A 273 -6.54 4.83 -12.79
N ILE A 274 -6.95 3.66 -12.28
CA ILE A 274 -7.49 3.54 -10.93
C ILE A 274 -6.97 2.25 -10.29
N TYR A 275 -6.31 2.42 -9.16
CA TYR A 275 -5.82 1.31 -8.36
C TYR A 275 -5.81 1.64 -6.86
N VAL A 276 -5.68 0.59 -6.07
CA VAL A 276 -5.22 0.66 -4.69
C VAL A 276 -3.89 -0.09 -4.55
N ALA A 277 -2.99 0.38 -3.69
CA ALA A 277 -1.73 -0.28 -3.38
C ALA A 277 -1.63 -0.55 -1.87
N ASP A 278 -1.41 -1.80 -1.47
CA ASP A 278 -1.24 -2.19 -0.07
C ASP A 278 0.14 -1.77 0.43
N LYS A 279 0.18 -0.94 1.48
CA LYS A 279 1.43 -0.53 2.14
C LYS A 279 1.96 -1.57 3.12
N THR A 280 1.10 -2.48 3.56
CA THR A 280 1.33 -3.40 4.68
C THR A 280 1.77 -4.77 4.18
N GLY A 281 0.93 -5.44 3.39
CA GLY A 281 1.19 -6.77 2.82
C GLY A 281 1.78 -6.73 1.40
N GLY A 282 1.66 -5.58 0.74
CA GLY A 282 2.20 -5.32 -0.60
C GLY A 282 1.32 -5.81 -1.74
N GLY A 283 1.67 -5.32 -2.94
CA GLY A 283 0.88 -5.45 -4.16
C GLY A 283 -0.06 -4.27 -4.42
N GLY A 284 -0.55 -4.18 -5.65
CA GLY A 284 -1.62 -3.28 -6.11
C GLY A 284 -2.81 -4.04 -6.69
N ALA A 285 -3.99 -3.46 -6.66
CA ALA A 285 -5.20 -3.98 -7.27
C ALA A 285 -5.83 -2.93 -8.18
N GLU A 286 -5.99 -3.27 -9.45
CA GLU A 286 -6.69 -2.48 -10.45
C GLU A 286 -8.16 -2.89 -10.55
N LEU A 287 -8.96 -2.09 -11.25
CA LEU A 287 -10.35 -2.44 -11.53
C LEU A 287 -10.45 -3.47 -12.66
N SER A 288 -11.37 -4.43 -12.51
CA SER A 288 -11.74 -5.28 -13.64
C SER A 288 -12.33 -4.42 -14.78
N PRO A 289 -12.28 -4.87 -16.05
CA PRO A 289 -12.89 -4.13 -17.14
C PRO A 289 -14.37 -3.78 -16.90
N THR A 290 -15.12 -4.69 -16.27
CA THR A 290 -16.54 -4.48 -15.92
C THR A 290 -16.74 -3.43 -14.83
N ASP A 291 -15.92 -3.45 -13.78
CA ASP A 291 -15.97 -2.42 -12.74
C ASP A 291 -15.56 -1.05 -13.29
N MET A 292 -14.56 -1.02 -14.18
CA MET A 292 -14.11 0.19 -14.85
C MET A 292 -15.21 0.81 -15.73
N ASP A 293 -15.99 0.02 -16.47
CA ASP A 293 -17.12 0.54 -17.26
C ASP A 293 -18.19 1.20 -16.36
N THR A 294 -18.43 0.63 -15.18
CA THR A 294 -19.32 1.24 -14.18
C THR A 294 -18.78 2.58 -13.71
N VAL A 295 -17.47 2.67 -13.44
CA VAL A 295 -16.83 3.92 -13.04
C VAL A 295 -16.90 4.97 -14.15
N TYR A 296 -16.58 4.63 -15.39
CA TYR A 296 -16.71 5.54 -16.53
C TYR A 296 -18.10 6.18 -16.64
N SER A 297 -19.15 5.39 -16.41
CA SER A 297 -20.54 5.87 -16.49
C SER A 297 -20.89 6.94 -15.45
N ALA A 298 -20.11 7.04 -14.37
CA ALA A 298 -20.32 8.03 -13.32
C ALA A 298 -19.69 9.40 -13.62
N PHE A 299 -18.88 9.51 -14.68
CA PHE A 299 -18.25 10.76 -15.10
C PHE A 299 -19.09 11.52 -16.13
N SER A 300 -19.10 12.84 -16.04
CA SER A 300 -19.83 13.71 -16.96
C SER A 300 -19.20 15.10 -17.07
N ILE A 301 -19.39 15.76 -18.22
CA ILE A 301 -19.07 17.18 -18.38
C ILE A 301 -20.22 17.99 -17.76
N ASP A 302 -19.88 19.01 -16.97
CA ASP A 302 -20.87 19.91 -16.37
C ASP A 302 -21.61 20.71 -17.45
N ALA A 303 -22.94 20.59 -17.50
CA ALA A 303 -23.76 21.31 -18.47
C ALA A 303 -23.65 22.84 -18.36
N ALA A 304 -23.34 23.36 -17.17
CA ALA A 304 -23.15 24.80 -16.94
C ALA A 304 -21.71 25.28 -17.20
N ASN A 305 -20.73 24.36 -17.25
CA ASN A 305 -19.33 24.69 -17.47
C ASN A 305 -18.64 23.57 -18.29
N PRO A 306 -18.45 23.75 -19.61
CA PRO A 306 -17.86 22.73 -20.48
C PRO A 306 -16.38 22.40 -20.18
N ASN A 307 -15.71 23.18 -19.32
CA ASN A 307 -14.36 22.90 -18.86
C ASN A 307 -14.33 21.98 -17.62
N LYS A 308 -15.49 21.66 -17.04
CA LYS A 308 -15.57 20.99 -15.74
C LYS A 308 -16.01 19.55 -15.89
N LEU A 309 -15.16 18.63 -15.43
CA LEU A 309 -15.47 17.21 -15.28
C LEU A 309 -16.03 16.96 -13.87
N LYS A 310 -17.11 16.19 -13.76
CA LYS A 310 -17.75 15.79 -12.50
C LYS A 310 -17.91 14.28 -12.45
N TRP A 311 -17.79 13.70 -11.26
CA TRP A 311 -18.07 12.28 -11.02
C TRP A 311 -18.86 12.06 -9.73
N LYS A 312 -19.68 11.01 -9.70
CA LYS A 312 -20.51 10.69 -8.53
C LYS A 312 -20.64 9.18 -8.31
N LEU A 313 -19.81 8.65 -7.42
CA LEU A 313 -19.81 7.28 -6.91
C LEU A 313 -20.00 7.32 -5.38
N PRO A 314 -21.24 7.49 -4.87
CA PRO A 314 -21.49 7.80 -3.47
C PRO A 314 -21.29 6.61 -2.53
N ALA A 315 -21.05 6.92 -1.26
CA ALA A 315 -21.13 5.95 -0.17
C ALA A 315 -22.55 5.39 -0.04
N GLY A 316 -22.68 4.17 0.47
CA GLY A 316 -23.99 3.62 0.83
C GLY A 316 -24.46 4.15 2.19
N VAL A 317 -25.77 4.30 2.35
CA VAL A 317 -26.38 4.82 3.57
C VAL A 317 -27.38 3.85 4.20
N SER A 318 -27.83 2.84 3.45
CA SER A 318 -28.75 1.82 3.93
C SER A 318 -28.73 0.59 3.02
N THR A 319 -29.47 -0.45 3.41
CA THR A 319 -29.70 -1.61 2.52
C THR A 319 -30.48 -1.23 1.25
N SER A 320 -31.41 -0.27 1.34
CA SER A 320 -32.18 0.22 0.18
C SER A 320 -31.42 1.23 -0.69
N ASP A 321 -30.37 1.83 -0.15
CA ASP A 321 -29.45 2.73 -0.85
C ASP A 321 -28.01 2.33 -0.51
N PRO A 322 -27.50 1.28 -1.16
CA PRO A 322 -26.14 0.79 -0.94
C PRO A 322 -25.08 1.69 -1.60
N GLY A 323 -25.48 2.84 -2.17
CA GLY A 323 -24.59 3.72 -2.92
C GLY A 323 -24.09 3.09 -4.22
N ASN A 324 -23.03 3.67 -4.77
CA ASN A 324 -22.32 3.11 -5.92
C ASN A 324 -20.83 3.47 -5.82
N PRO A 325 -20.09 2.92 -4.83
CA PRO A 325 -18.67 3.19 -4.69
C PRO A 325 -17.85 2.54 -5.81
N ILE A 326 -16.59 2.93 -5.95
CA ILE A 326 -15.59 2.15 -6.68
C ILE A 326 -15.42 0.82 -5.94
N LYS A 327 -15.43 -0.29 -6.69
CA LYS A 327 -15.29 -1.65 -6.16
C LYS A 327 -14.00 -2.27 -6.69
N PHE A 328 -13.06 -2.51 -5.79
CA PHE A 328 -11.88 -3.33 -6.04
C PHE A 328 -12.26 -4.76 -5.68
N GLY A 329 -12.19 -5.68 -6.64
CA GLY A 329 -12.83 -7.01 -6.65
C GLY A 329 -12.47 -7.96 -5.49
N HIS A 330 -12.14 -9.21 -5.79
CA HIS A 330 -11.73 -10.19 -4.77
C HIS A 330 -10.29 -9.89 -4.35
N VAL A 331 -10.14 -8.96 -3.42
CA VAL A 331 -8.85 -8.54 -2.90
C VAL A 331 -8.56 -9.37 -1.64
N THR A 332 -7.39 -10.01 -1.57
CA THR A 332 -6.96 -10.75 -0.38
C THR A 332 -6.42 -9.75 0.64
N TRP A 333 -7.32 -9.14 1.42
CA TRP A 333 -6.95 -8.16 2.44
C TRP A 333 -6.27 -8.86 3.63
N SER A 334 -5.12 -8.36 4.07
CA SER A 334 -4.72 -8.55 5.47
C SER A 334 -5.70 -7.79 6.37
N SER A 335 -5.91 -8.23 7.61
CA SER A 335 -6.65 -7.36 8.54
C SER A 335 -5.90 -6.05 8.75
N ASP A 336 -6.66 -4.96 8.81
CA ASP A 336 -6.17 -3.60 9.05
C ASP A 336 -5.13 -3.15 8.01
N MET A 337 -5.55 -3.20 6.74
CA MET A 337 -4.70 -2.86 5.61
C MET A 337 -4.72 -1.36 5.34
N LEU A 338 -3.55 -0.73 5.48
CA LEU A 338 -3.30 0.64 5.03
C LEU A 338 -2.93 0.62 3.54
N ALA A 339 -3.70 1.31 2.70
CA ALA A 339 -3.48 1.40 1.26
C ALA A 339 -3.42 2.82 0.73
N TYR A 340 -2.71 2.96 -0.38
CA TYR A 340 -2.76 4.15 -1.22
C TYR A 340 -3.80 3.96 -2.31
N PHE A 341 -4.71 4.93 -2.42
CA PHE A 341 -5.64 5.02 -3.53
C PHE A 341 -5.09 5.97 -4.59
N TYR A 342 -5.31 5.63 -5.85
CA TYR A 342 -5.02 6.51 -6.98
C TYR A 342 -6.18 6.51 -7.96
N CYS A 343 -6.49 7.70 -8.49
CA CYS A 343 -7.38 7.90 -9.62
C CYS A 343 -6.81 9.00 -10.52
N GLY A 344 -6.16 8.60 -11.60
CA GLY A 344 -5.72 9.47 -12.69
C GLY A 344 -6.81 9.65 -13.73
N MET A 345 -7.01 10.90 -14.16
CA MET A 345 -8.04 11.30 -15.12
C MET A 345 -7.39 12.08 -16.26
N THR A 346 -7.30 11.46 -17.44
CA THR A 346 -6.86 12.14 -18.66
C THR A 346 -8.07 12.41 -19.56
N VAL A 347 -8.25 13.66 -19.96
CA VAL A 347 -9.32 14.10 -20.85
C VAL A 347 -8.77 14.64 -22.17
N VAL A 348 -9.49 14.41 -23.26
CA VAL A 348 -9.22 15.06 -24.54
C VAL A 348 -9.94 16.41 -24.57
N MET A 349 -9.19 17.46 -24.88
CA MET A 349 -9.70 18.83 -24.99
C MET A 349 -10.28 19.09 -26.38
N ASP A 350 -11.08 20.14 -26.54
CA ASP A 350 -11.72 20.50 -27.83
C ASP A 350 -10.70 20.74 -28.97
N ASN A 351 -9.49 21.19 -28.63
CA ASN A 351 -8.38 21.40 -29.58
C ASN A 351 -7.62 20.11 -29.92
N GLY A 352 -7.92 18.99 -29.26
CA GLY A 352 -7.26 17.69 -29.45
C GLY A 352 -6.18 17.36 -28.42
N ASP A 353 -5.77 18.33 -27.60
CA ASP A 353 -4.72 18.13 -26.59
C ASP A 353 -5.23 17.23 -25.43
N LEU A 354 -4.29 16.63 -24.70
CA LEU A 354 -4.58 15.86 -23.51
C LEU A 354 -4.33 16.72 -22.27
N SER A 355 -5.26 16.66 -21.31
CA SER A 355 -5.04 17.24 -19.99
C SER A 355 -5.29 16.22 -18.88
N PHE A 356 -4.50 16.29 -17.82
CA PHE A 356 -4.45 15.31 -16.75
C PHE A 356 -4.72 15.93 -15.37
N ALA A 357 -5.53 15.26 -14.57
CA ALA A 357 -5.69 15.54 -13.14
C ALA A 357 -5.67 14.23 -12.35
N ALA A 358 -5.33 14.28 -11.06
CA ALA A 358 -5.34 13.11 -10.20
C ALA A 358 -5.88 13.37 -8.80
N VAL A 359 -6.37 12.29 -8.20
CA VAL A 359 -6.54 12.16 -6.75
C VAL A 359 -5.63 11.03 -6.31
N GLN A 360 -4.74 11.27 -5.36
CA GLN A 360 -3.81 10.26 -4.87
C GLN A 360 -3.68 10.28 -3.35
N SER A 361 -3.44 9.11 -2.75
CA SER A 361 -3.08 9.03 -1.34
C SER A 361 -1.64 9.44 -1.10
N LYS A 362 -1.40 10.13 0.02
CA LYS A 362 -0.07 10.46 0.54
C LYS A 362 -0.10 10.52 2.07
N ASP A 363 1.05 10.29 2.69
CA ASP A 363 1.19 10.38 4.16
C ASP A 363 1.25 11.83 4.67
N THR A 364 1.49 12.80 3.80
CA THR A 364 1.56 14.23 4.12
C THR A 364 0.38 15.00 3.52
N PRO A 365 0.03 16.17 4.08
CA PRO A 365 -0.94 17.06 3.46
C PRO A 365 -0.49 17.50 2.06
N ASP A 366 -1.47 17.89 1.27
CA ASP A 366 -1.27 18.54 -0.02
C ASP A 366 -0.54 19.89 0.14
N GLU A 367 0.60 20.05 -0.52
CA GLU A 367 1.44 21.23 -0.44
C GLU A 367 1.29 22.18 -1.65
N ASP A 368 0.71 21.73 -2.77
CA ASP A 368 0.54 22.55 -3.98
C ASP A 368 -0.87 22.40 -4.57
N PRO A 369 -1.83 23.26 -4.16
CA PRO A 369 -3.24 23.12 -4.51
C PRO A 369 -3.56 23.43 -6.00
N LEU A 370 -2.53 23.60 -6.83
CA LEU A 370 -2.61 24.06 -8.20
C LEU A 370 -1.92 23.12 -9.20
N ASP A 371 -1.26 22.05 -8.78
CA ASP A 371 -0.51 21.18 -9.68
C ASP A 371 -1.40 20.20 -10.48
N GLY A 372 -2.69 20.12 -10.13
CA GLY A 372 -3.68 19.25 -10.74
C GLY A 372 -3.84 17.90 -10.04
N THR A 373 -3.17 17.70 -8.90
CA THR A 373 -3.16 16.46 -8.14
C THR A 373 -3.57 16.72 -6.70
N LEU A 374 -4.80 16.35 -6.37
CA LEU A 374 -5.25 16.43 -4.98
C LEU A 374 -4.66 15.27 -4.16
N GLU A 375 -3.91 15.61 -3.12
CA GLU A 375 -3.39 14.63 -2.17
C GLU A 375 -4.40 14.39 -1.03
N ILE A 376 -4.76 13.12 -0.80
CA ILE A 376 -5.64 12.68 0.29
C ILE A 376 -4.89 11.78 1.27
N MET A 377 -5.43 11.63 2.48
CA MET A 377 -4.91 10.63 3.41
C MET A 377 -4.97 9.21 2.79
N PRO A 378 -4.09 8.29 3.22
CA PRO A 378 -4.20 6.87 2.88
C PRO A 378 -5.54 6.31 3.37
N ILE A 379 -5.93 5.16 2.85
CA ILE A 379 -7.17 4.47 3.21
C ILE A 379 -6.82 3.28 4.10
N GLU A 380 -7.42 3.20 5.28
CA GLU A 380 -7.29 2.02 6.13
C GLU A 380 -8.57 1.19 6.09
N PHE A 381 -8.43 -0.02 5.57
CA PHE A 381 -9.51 -1.01 5.59
C PHE A 381 -9.41 -1.80 6.89
N VAL A 382 -10.34 -1.52 7.80
CA VAL A 382 -10.32 -2.09 9.14
C VAL A 382 -11.08 -3.40 9.16
N TRP A 383 -10.45 -4.44 9.68
CA TRP A 383 -11.01 -5.79 9.76
C TRP A 383 -10.92 -6.35 11.19
N HIS A 384 -11.19 -7.64 11.35
CA HIS A 384 -11.34 -8.31 12.64
C HIS A 384 -10.52 -9.61 12.70
N CYS A 385 -10.22 -10.11 13.91
CA CYS A 385 -9.12 -11.07 14.08
C CYS A 385 -9.40 -12.28 15.01
N VAL A 386 -10.33 -12.22 15.96
CA VAL A 386 -10.56 -13.29 16.97
C VAL A 386 -12.02 -13.73 17.01
N ALA A 387 -12.30 -15.04 17.01
CA ALA A 387 -13.68 -15.56 17.03
C ALA A 387 -14.52 -15.02 18.21
N GLY A 388 -15.81 -14.75 17.98
CA GLY A 388 -16.69 -14.06 18.93
C GLY A 388 -16.85 -14.69 20.32
N ALA A 389 -16.68 -16.01 20.42
CA ALA A 389 -16.78 -16.75 21.67
C ALA A 389 -15.54 -16.63 22.58
N ALA A 390 -14.45 -16.01 22.12
CA ALA A 390 -13.24 -15.83 22.93
C ALA A 390 -13.56 -15.07 24.23
N ALA A 391 -13.27 -15.68 25.36
CA ALA A 391 -13.47 -15.18 26.71
C ALA A 391 -12.33 -14.23 27.08
N VAL A 392 -12.61 -12.93 27.06
CA VAL A 392 -11.67 -11.89 27.47
C VAL A 392 -11.71 -11.73 28.99
N THR A 393 -10.53 -11.67 29.60
CA THR A 393 -10.41 -11.39 31.04
C THR A 393 -10.69 -9.91 31.30
N MET A 394 -11.67 -9.63 32.14
CA MET A 394 -12.09 -8.31 32.56
C MET A 394 -11.20 -7.79 33.69
N ALA A 395 -11.25 -6.49 33.95
CA ALA A 395 -10.44 -5.85 35.00
C ALA A 395 -10.70 -6.37 36.43
N ASP A 396 -11.86 -6.97 36.68
CA ASP A 396 -12.25 -7.57 37.96
C ASP A 396 -11.91 -9.06 38.07
N GLY A 397 -11.23 -9.63 37.06
CA GLY A 397 -10.88 -11.05 36.97
C GLY A 397 -12.00 -11.95 36.46
N THR A 398 -13.19 -11.41 36.16
CA THR A 398 -14.24 -12.18 35.47
C THR A 398 -13.90 -12.33 33.98
N THR A 399 -14.64 -13.16 33.26
CA THR A 399 -14.52 -13.26 31.80
C THR A 399 -15.79 -12.83 31.09
N LYS A 400 -15.62 -12.21 29.92
CA LYS A 400 -16.72 -11.80 29.03
C LYS A 400 -16.39 -12.22 27.60
N PRO A 401 -17.33 -12.81 26.83
CA PRO A 401 -17.11 -13.06 25.42
C PRO A 401 -16.78 -11.76 24.67
N ILE A 402 -15.79 -11.77 23.78
CA ILE A 402 -15.33 -10.59 23.04
C ILE A 402 -16.47 -9.92 22.26
N GLU A 403 -17.43 -10.71 21.76
CA GLU A 403 -18.62 -10.20 21.07
C GLU A 403 -19.57 -9.34 21.93
N LYS A 404 -19.42 -9.39 23.26
CA LYS A 404 -20.21 -8.60 24.22
C LYS A 404 -19.42 -7.42 24.79
N ILE A 405 -18.15 -7.26 24.43
CA ILE A 405 -17.33 -6.14 24.88
C ILE A 405 -17.73 -4.89 24.10
N ILE A 406 -17.79 -3.77 24.80
CA ILE A 406 -18.09 -2.45 24.22
C ILE A 406 -17.04 -1.42 24.63
N ALA A 407 -16.99 -0.31 23.91
CA ALA A 407 -16.22 0.85 24.31
C ALA A 407 -16.57 1.28 25.74
N GLY A 408 -15.55 1.55 26.56
CA GLY A 408 -15.67 1.89 27.98
C GLY A 408 -15.55 0.70 28.94
N ASP A 409 -15.71 -0.54 28.46
CA ASP A 409 -15.40 -1.73 29.28
C ASP A 409 -13.91 -1.71 29.68
N ARG A 410 -13.59 -2.29 30.85
CA ARG A 410 -12.21 -2.40 31.34
C ARG A 410 -11.75 -3.85 31.29
N VAL A 411 -10.66 -4.11 30.59
CA VAL A 411 -10.10 -5.46 30.36
C VAL A 411 -8.71 -5.58 30.96
N ALA A 412 -8.34 -6.80 31.34
CA ALA A 412 -6.99 -7.11 31.77
C ALA A 412 -6.03 -7.13 30.56
N THR A 413 -4.83 -6.60 30.77
CA THR A 413 -3.74 -6.54 29.78
C THR A 413 -2.48 -7.15 30.39
N ASP A 414 -1.43 -7.32 29.58
CA ASP A 414 -0.13 -7.79 30.07
C ASP A 414 0.45 -6.90 31.17
N ASP A 415 0.22 -5.59 31.07
CA ASP A 415 0.76 -4.56 31.95
C ASP A 415 -0.26 -3.94 32.92
N GLY A 416 -1.42 -4.58 33.09
CA GLY A 416 -2.43 -4.19 34.07
C GLY A 416 -3.85 -4.19 33.52
N VAL A 417 -4.47 -3.02 33.45
CA VAL A 417 -5.86 -2.85 33.03
C VAL A 417 -5.96 -1.72 32.03
N ALA A 418 -6.69 -1.95 30.94
CA ALA A 418 -6.98 -0.94 29.94
C ALA A 418 -8.48 -0.73 29.77
N THR A 419 -8.86 0.51 29.46
CA THR A 419 -10.22 0.82 29.00
C THR A 419 -10.29 0.58 27.50
N VAL A 420 -11.23 -0.26 27.06
CA VAL A 420 -11.52 -0.50 25.65
C VAL A 420 -11.95 0.83 25.04
N ARG A 421 -11.16 1.34 24.10
CA ARG A 421 -11.49 2.52 23.33
C ARG A 421 -12.58 2.19 22.33
N TRP A 422 -12.36 1.15 21.54
CA TRP A 422 -13.24 0.75 20.44
C TRP A 422 -13.23 -0.77 20.25
N THR A 423 -14.24 -1.27 19.55
CA THR A 423 -14.33 -2.69 19.19
C THR A 423 -14.42 -2.86 17.68
N ASN A 424 -13.57 -3.74 17.16
CA ASN A 424 -13.61 -4.20 15.79
C ASN A 424 -14.39 -5.52 15.77
N LYS A 425 -15.22 -5.72 14.75
CA LYS A 425 -16.04 -6.91 14.51
C LYS A 425 -16.32 -7.09 13.02
N GLY A 426 -16.66 -8.27 12.57
CA GLY A 426 -17.19 -8.41 11.21
C GLY A 426 -17.10 -9.83 10.76
N ILE A 427 -17.59 -10.08 9.56
CA ILE A 427 -17.73 -11.43 9.01
C ILE A 427 -16.37 -11.88 8.50
N HIS A 428 -15.83 -12.97 9.04
CA HIS A 428 -14.66 -13.67 8.50
C HIS A 428 -15.16 -14.89 7.74
N LYS A 429 -14.80 -15.00 6.46
CA LYS A 429 -14.91 -16.28 5.75
C LYS A 429 -13.58 -16.70 5.13
N GLY A 430 -13.28 -17.99 5.24
CA GLY A 430 -12.03 -18.58 4.75
C GLY A 430 -11.13 -19.09 5.87
N ILE A 431 -9.81 -18.97 5.69
CA ILE A 431 -8.83 -19.58 6.60
C ILE A 431 -8.83 -18.86 7.95
N ALA A 432 -9.04 -19.62 9.03
CA ALA A 432 -8.75 -19.26 10.40
C ALA A 432 -7.80 -20.29 11.02
N LEU A 433 -7.16 -19.95 12.14
CA LEU A 433 -6.27 -20.84 12.88
C LEU A 433 -6.82 -21.05 14.28
N THR A 434 -6.94 -22.31 14.71
CA THR A 434 -7.17 -22.66 16.11
C THR A 434 -5.84 -23.03 16.75
N VAL A 435 -5.41 -22.25 17.75
CA VAL A 435 -4.16 -22.47 18.51
C VAL A 435 -4.51 -23.07 19.86
N ARG A 436 -3.87 -24.19 20.21
CA ARG A 436 -4.03 -24.87 21.50
C ARG A 436 -2.70 -25.07 22.22
N SER A 437 -2.63 -24.73 23.50
CA SER A 437 -1.45 -24.97 24.34
C SER A 437 -1.48 -26.31 25.07
N ASP A 438 -0.37 -26.66 25.71
CA ASP A 438 -0.22 -27.82 26.62
C ASP A 438 -0.91 -27.64 27.99
N ALA A 439 -1.38 -26.42 28.29
CA ALA A 439 -2.17 -26.08 29.47
C ALA A 439 -3.68 -25.94 29.17
N ASP A 440 -4.15 -26.56 28.07
CA ASP A 440 -5.55 -26.56 27.62
C ASP A 440 -6.15 -25.17 27.32
N HIS A 441 -5.32 -24.15 27.08
CA HIS A 441 -5.80 -22.89 26.49
C HIS A 441 -6.05 -23.11 24.99
N GLU A 442 -7.17 -22.60 24.47
CA GLU A 442 -7.53 -22.70 23.05
C GLU A 442 -8.13 -21.39 22.56
N ILE A 443 -7.73 -20.91 21.38
CA ILE A 443 -8.33 -19.73 20.76
C ILE A 443 -8.37 -19.87 19.23
N THR A 444 -9.41 -19.33 18.59
CA THR A 444 -9.54 -19.30 17.12
C THR A 444 -9.43 -17.87 16.60
N THR A 445 -8.59 -17.67 15.59
CA THR A 445 -8.16 -16.34 15.13
C THR A 445 -7.79 -16.30 13.65
N SER A 446 -7.66 -15.11 13.06
CA SER A 446 -7.07 -14.90 11.73
C SER A 446 -5.56 -15.16 11.75
N GLY A 447 -4.98 -15.46 10.59
CA GLY A 447 -3.53 -15.74 10.47
C GLY A 447 -2.64 -14.60 10.96
N ASN A 448 -3.08 -13.35 10.81
CA ASN A 448 -2.28 -12.18 11.13
C ASN A 448 -2.46 -11.63 12.56
N HIS A 449 -3.25 -12.28 13.41
CA HIS A 449 -3.42 -11.86 14.79
C HIS A 449 -2.15 -12.09 15.61
N VAL A 450 -1.82 -11.18 16.52
CA VAL A 450 -0.53 -11.19 17.23
C VAL A 450 -0.65 -11.92 18.57
N PHE A 451 0.24 -12.88 18.81
CA PHE A 451 0.47 -13.54 20.09
C PHE A 451 1.77 -13.03 20.71
N MET A 452 1.78 -12.87 22.03
CA MET A 452 3.01 -12.59 22.76
C MET A 452 3.74 -13.90 23.07
N THR A 453 4.94 -14.09 22.54
CA THR A 453 5.78 -15.28 22.78
C THR A 453 6.97 -14.94 23.67
N ALA A 454 7.71 -15.96 24.12
CA ALA A 454 8.96 -15.78 24.87
C ALA A 454 10.02 -14.98 24.09
N ASP A 455 10.03 -15.13 22.76
CA ASP A 455 10.98 -14.46 21.85
C ASP A 455 10.41 -13.15 21.28
N GLY A 456 9.29 -12.67 21.83
CA GLY A 456 8.58 -11.49 21.37
C GLY A 456 7.31 -11.78 20.57
N PRO A 457 6.65 -10.75 20.01
CA PRO A 457 5.36 -10.90 19.34
C PRO A 457 5.47 -11.66 18.01
N LYS A 458 4.62 -12.67 17.80
CA LYS A 458 4.49 -13.42 16.52
C LYS A 458 3.05 -13.35 16.00
N GLN A 459 2.86 -13.40 14.69
CA GLN A 459 1.53 -13.59 14.11
C GLN A 459 1.11 -15.05 14.22
N ALA A 460 -0.20 -15.33 14.25
CA ALA A 460 -0.74 -16.68 14.36
C ALA A 460 -0.21 -17.62 13.25
N GLU A 461 -0.03 -17.10 12.04
CA GLU A 461 0.53 -17.83 10.89
C GLU A 461 2.04 -18.08 10.98
N ASP A 462 2.76 -17.33 11.81
CA ASP A 462 4.19 -17.52 12.08
C ASP A 462 4.43 -18.49 13.26
N LEU A 463 3.39 -18.93 13.96
CA LEU A 463 3.51 -19.81 15.13
C LEU A 463 3.86 -21.23 14.72
N CYS A 464 4.71 -21.88 15.52
CA CYS A 464 5.06 -23.29 15.38
C CYS A 464 4.66 -24.08 16.64
N VAL A 465 4.35 -25.37 16.48
CA VAL A 465 4.22 -26.28 17.62
C VAL A 465 5.52 -26.27 18.43
N GLY A 466 5.41 -26.13 19.75
CA GLY A 466 6.54 -25.97 20.67
C GLY A 466 6.93 -24.52 20.97
N ASP A 467 6.44 -23.52 20.22
CA ASP A 467 6.63 -22.11 20.60
C ASP A 467 6.05 -21.84 22.00
N LEU A 468 6.72 -20.99 22.77
CA LEU A 468 6.30 -20.63 24.13
C LEU A 468 5.47 -19.35 24.10
N LEU A 469 4.17 -19.46 24.39
CA LEU A 469 3.23 -18.35 24.46
C LEU A 469 3.12 -17.79 25.87
N ARG A 470 3.03 -16.47 26.00
CA ARG A 470 2.77 -15.79 27.27
C ARG A 470 1.28 -15.87 27.59
N VAL A 471 0.98 -16.25 28.83
CA VAL A 471 -0.38 -16.34 29.37
C VAL A 471 -0.55 -15.41 30.56
N GLU A 472 -1.79 -15.29 31.03
CA GLU A 472 -2.14 -14.56 32.26
C GLU A 472 -1.19 -14.88 33.43
N GLY A 473 -0.80 -13.85 34.17
CA GLY A 473 0.19 -13.98 35.25
C GLY A 473 1.64 -14.07 34.79
N GLY A 474 1.91 -13.98 33.48
CA GLY A 474 3.25 -13.92 32.90
C GLY A 474 3.94 -15.29 32.73
N ALA A 475 3.22 -16.39 32.94
CA ALA A 475 3.73 -17.73 32.67
C ALA A 475 3.89 -17.99 31.17
N LEU A 476 4.65 -19.03 30.83
CA LEU A 476 4.84 -19.51 29.46
C LEU A 476 4.21 -20.90 29.32
N VAL A 477 3.47 -21.10 28.24
CA VAL A 477 2.87 -22.39 27.86
C VAL A 477 3.32 -22.77 26.46
N ALA A 478 3.56 -24.05 26.21
CA ALA A 478 3.98 -24.49 24.88
C ALA A 478 2.77 -24.67 23.97
N ILE A 479 2.90 -24.30 22.69
CA ILE A 479 1.90 -24.65 21.68
C ILE A 479 1.92 -26.17 21.48
N ALA A 480 0.81 -26.83 21.79
CA ALA A 480 0.63 -28.25 21.57
C ALA A 480 0.07 -28.56 20.18
N HIS A 481 -0.76 -27.67 19.63
CA HIS A 481 -1.44 -27.90 18.36
C HIS A 481 -1.83 -26.58 17.64
N ILE A 482 -1.74 -26.58 16.31
CA ILE A 482 -2.26 -25.53 15.43
C ILE A 482 -3.13 -26.20 14.37
N GLU A 483 -4.43 -25.85 14.34
CA GLU A 483 -5.39 -26.40 13.39
C GLU A 483 -5.83 -25.33 12.38
N PRO A 484 -5.52 -25.49 11.08
CA PRO A 484 -6.14 -24.68 10.03
C PRO A 484 -7.64 -25.00 9.89
N LYS A 485 -8.47 -23.97 9.94
CA LYS A 485 -9.90 -24.01 9.60
C LYS A 485 -10.09 -23.35 8.23
N PRO A 486 -9.99 -24.10 7.12
CA PRO A 486 -10.00 -23.50 5.77
C PRO A 486 -11.33 -22.86 5.36
N PHE A 487 -12.42 -23.20 6.06
CA PHE A 487 -13.78 -22.74 5.77
C PHE A 487 -14.47 -22.19 7.02
N TYR A 488 -13.77 -21.35 7.80
CA TYR A 488 -14.43 -20.60 8.87
C TYR A 488 -15.49 -19.69 8.24
N ASP A 489 -16.67 -19.58 8.88
CA ASP A 489 -17.73 -18.66 8.51
C ASP A 489 -18.38 -18.16 9.81
N GLY A 490 -18.09 -16.91 10.18
CA GLY A 490 -18.60 -16.32 11.41
C GLY A 490 -18.04 -14.95 11.70
N LEU A 491 -18.51 -14.33 12.78
CA LEU A 491 -17.95 -13.06 13.21
C LEU A 491 -16.61 -13.27 13.92
N MET A 492 -15.60 -12.48 13.57
CA MET A 492 -14.46 -12.25 14.44
C MET A 492 -14.44 -10.80 14.92
N TYR A 493 -13.60 -10.54 15.92
CA TYR A 493 -13.54 -9.32 16.70
C TYR A 493 -12.09 -8.94 17.00
N ASN A 494 -11.84 -7.68 17.33
CA ASN A 494 -10.58 -7.22 17.93
C ASN A 494 -10.90 -6.02 18.83
N LEU A 495 -9.99 -5.68 19.75
CA LEU A 495 -10.13 -4.54 20.64
C LEU A 495 -9.11 -3.46 20.27
N ALA A 496 -9.45 -2.21 20.55
CA ALA A 496 -8.48 -1.15 20.74
C ALA A 496 -8.41 -0.85 22.24
N THR A 497 -7.32 -1.24 22.88
CA THR A 497 -7.10 -1.02 24.32
C THR A 497 -6.34 0.28 24.59
N ARG A 498 -5.83 0.91 23.54
CA ARG A 498 -5.14 2.20 23.57
C ARG A 498 -5.59 3.05 22.39
N ASP A 499 -5.34 4.35 22.51
CA ASP A 499 -5.44 5.27 21.38
C ASP A 499 -4.44 4.87 20.29
N PHE A 500 -4.65 5.35 19.07
CA PHE A 500 -3.79 5.04 17.92
C PHE A 500 -2.31 5.21 18.26
N GLN A 501 -1.55 4.13 18.09
CA GLN A 501 -0.10 4.17 18.21
C GLN A 501 0.51 4.37 16.82
N ASP A 502 1.23 5.49 16.66
CA ASP A 502 2.07 5.68 15.50
C ASP A 502 3.23 4.71 15.57
N ALA A 503 3.27 3.77 14.64
CA ALA A 503 4.31 2.76 14.59
C ALA A 503 5.71 3.39 14.56
N ASN A 504 5.85 4.60 13.97
CA ASN A 504 7.11 5.32 13.88
C ASN A 504 7.65 5.84 15.23
N ALA A 505 6.81 5.94 16.26
CA ALA A 505 7.20 6.41 17.59
C ALA A 505 7.94 5.29 18.37
N PRO A 506 9.25 5.43 18.65
CA PRO A 506 9.99 4.41 19.38
C PRO A 506 9.55 4.35 20.85
N GLY A 507 9.42 3.13 21.39
CA GLY A 507 9.28 2.90 22.84
C GLY A 507 7.87 2.57 23.34
N ASP A 508 6.84 2.71 22.51
CA ASP A 508 5.46 2.40 22.93
C ASP A 508 5.24 0.91 23.13
N ALA A 509 4.90 0.47 24.35
CA ALA A 509 4.57 -0.92 24.62
C ALA A 509 3.45 -1.42 23.65
N ILE A 510 3.60 -2.65 23.18
CA ILE A 510 2.60 -3.27 22.31
C ILE A 510 1.33 -3.45 23.13
N ALA A 511 0.25 -2.85 22.65
CA ALA A 511 -1.04 -2.92 23.29
C ALA A 511 -1.61 -4.35 23.23
N THR A 512 -2.11 -4.86 24.35
CA THR A 512 -2.54 -6.24 24.52
C THR A 512 -3.86 -6.33 25.27
N PHE A 513 -4.50 -7.49 25.19
CA PHE A 513 -5.55 -7.92 26.11
C PHE A 513 -5.42 -9.43 26.34
N ILE A 514 -6.07 -9.92 27.40
CA ILE A 514 -6.05 -11.35 27.72
C ILE A 514 -7.33 -12.00 27.18
N ALA A 515 -7.20 -13.05 26.36
CA ALA A 515 -8.34 -13.85 25.91
C ALA A 515 -8.03 -15.35 25.91
N ASN A 516 -8.97 -16.13 26.45
CA ASN A 516 -8.84 -17.58 26.68
C ASN A 516 -7.54 -17.95 27.44
N GLY A 517 -7.07 -17.03 28.30
CA GLY A 517 -5.81 -17.15 29.06
C GLY A 517 -4.55 -16.71 28.32
N PHE A 518 -4.60 -16.51 27.00
CA PHE A 518 -3.45 -16.01 26.24
C PHE A 518 -3.32 -14.49 26.33
N ILE A 519 -2.08 -13.99 26.34
CA ILE A 519 -1.79 -12.58 26.10
C ILE A 519 -1.68 -12.36 24.59
N ILE A 520 -2.65 -11.66 24.03
CA ILE A 520 -2.75 -11.38 22.59
C ILE A 520 -2.74 -9.87 22.31
N GLY A 521 -2.32 -9.53 21.10
CA GLY A 521 -2.22 -8.16 20.64
C GLY A 521 -3.58 -7.56 20.28
N ASP A 522 -3.76 -6.29 20.60
CA ASP A 522 -4.93 -5.52 20.15
C ASP A 522 -4.75 -5.07 18.68
N VAL A 523 -5.64 -4.22 18.15
CA VAL A 523 -5.53 -3.70 16.78
C VAL A 523 -4.21 -2.95 16.50
N ASN A 524 -3.68 -2.21 17.48
CA ASN A 524 -2.43 -1.47 17.33
C ASN A 524 -1.22 -2.40 17.34
N ALA A 525 -1.31 -3.56 18.00
CA ALA A 525 -0.20 -4.52 18.08
C ALA A 525 0.27 -5.02 16.71
N GLN A 526 -0.66 -5.25 15.78
CA GLN A 526 -0.36 -5.71 14.43
C GLN A 526 0.52 -4.67 13.69
N ARG A 527 0.11 -3.41 13.73
CA ARG A 527 0.83 -2.28 13.10
C ARG A 527 2.20 -2.07 13.74
N THR A 528 2.24 -2.02 15.07
CA THR A 528 3.47 -1.81 15.84
C THR A 528 4.47 -2.94 15.62
N ARG A 529 4.02 -4.20 15.55
CA ARG A 529 4.88 -5.36 15.27
C ARG A 529 5.52 -5.25 13.89
N ALA A 530 4.72 -5.07 12.83
CA ALA A 530 5.21 -5.05 11.45
C ALA A 530 6.33 -4.01 11.28
N HIS A 531 6.10 -2.82 11.82
CA HIS A 531 7.06 -1.74 11.77
C HIS A 531 8.33 -1.99 12.60
N ARG A 532 8.20 -2.54 13.82
CA ARG A 532 9.38 -2.87 14.66
C ARG A 532 10.30 -3.88 13.98
N LEU A 533 9.74 -4.90 13.34
CA LEU A 533 10.52 -5.90 12.60
C LEU A 533 11.30 -5.25 11.46
N GLY A 534 10.69 -4.32 10.72
CA GLY A 534 11.37 -3.54 9.69
C GLY A 534 12.51 -2.63 10.20
N ARG A 535 12.58 -2.38 11.52
CA ARG A 535 13.64 -1.60 12.18
C ARG A 535 14.61 -2.47 13.00
N ASP A 536 14.49 -3.79 12.94
CA ASP A 536 15.44 -4.71 13.57
C ASP A 536 16.44 -5.21 12.52
N ILE A 537 17.68 -4.75 12.61
CA ILE A 537 18.73 -5.11 11.65
C ILE A 537 19.00 -6.62 11.61
N ALA A 538 18.89 -7.33 12.75
CA ALA A 538 19.11 -8.78 12.79
C ALA A 538 17.96 -9.51 12.07
N TYR A 539 16.72 -9.06 12.32
CA TYR A 539 15.56 -9.56 11.59
C TYR A 539 15.69 -9.31 10.08
N VAL A 540 16.03 -8.08 9.67
CA VAL A 540 16.20 -7.72 8.24
C VAL A 540 17.29 -8.57 7.61
N LYS A 541 18.47 -8.70 8.25
CA LYS A 541 19.57 -9.55 7.76
C LYS A 541 19.19 -11.02 7.63
N SER A 542 18.31 -11.54 8.49
CA SER A 542 17.79 -12.91 8.37
C SER A 542 16.87 -13.14 7.17
N ARG A 543 16.33 -12.06 6.59
CA ARG A 543 15.40 -12.07 5.45
C ARG A 543 16.07 -11.65 4.14
N VAL A 544 17.33 -11.22 4.17
CA VAL A 544 18.08 -10.81 2.97
C VAL A 544 19.26 -11.75 2.69
N PRO A 545 19.55 -12.05 1.41
CA PRO A 545 20.78 -12.74 1.02
C PRO A 545 22.04 -12.08 1.59
N ALA A 546 23.05 -12.89 1.93
CA ALA A 546 24.28 -12.43 2.57
C ALA A 546 25.01 -11.33 1.78
N TYR A 547 24.90 -11.33 0.45
CA TYR A 547 25.54 -10.33 -0.40
C TYR A 547 24.92 -8.92 -0.27
N LEU A 548 23.69 -8.81 0.26
CA LEU A 548 23.02 -7.54 0.57
C LEU A 548 23.26 -7.08 2.02
N HIS A 549 23.98 -7.83 2.84
CA HIS A 549 24.23 -7.43 4.24
C HIS A 549 25.00 -6.11 4.37
N PRO A 550 26.00 -5.77 3.51
CA PRO A 550 26.63 -4.45 3.52
C PRO A 550 25.64 -3.32 3.24
N ASP A 551 24.73 -3.52 2.28
CA ASP A 551 23.68 -2.56 1.92
C ASP A 551 22.69 -2.35 3.08
N VAL A 552 22.37 -3.42 3.82
CA VAL A 552 21.55 -3.33 5.04
C VAL A 552 22.28 -2.56 6.14
N ASP A 553 23.57 -2.84 6.36
CA ASP A 553 24.36 -2.09 7.35
C ASP A 553 24.39 -0.59 7.02
N ALA A 554 24.65 -0.26 5.76
CA ALA A 554 24.65 1.12 5.28
C ALA A 554 23.29 1.81 5.51
N PHE A 555 22.20 1.15 5.12
CA PHE A 555 20.84 1.66 5.30
C PHE A 555 20.49 1.97 6.75
N PHE A 556 20.89 1.10 7.69
CA PHE A 556 20.65 1.31 9.11
C PHE A 556 21.58 2.34 9.75
N GLU A 557 22.75 2.59 9.16
CA GLU A 557 23.64 3.69 9.53
C GLU A 557 23.03 5.03 9.08
N ASP A 558 22.54 5.11 7.84
CA ASP A 558 21.99 6.34 7.27
C ASP A 558 20.70 6.77 7.98
N ARG A 559 19.90 5.83 8.50
CA ARG A 559 18.71 6.12 9.33
C ARG A 559 19.01 6.66 10.74
N LYS A 560 20.26 6.54 11.22
CA LYS A 560 20.66 7.06 12.53
C LYS A 560 21.19 8.50 12.46
N ALA A 561 21.68 8.91 11.28
CA ALA A 561 22.14 10.26 11.00
C ALA A 561 20.94 11.21 10.85
#